data_AF-A0A7J2QYF0-F1
#
_entry.id   AF-A0A7J2QYF0-F1
#
_cell.length_a   1.000
_cell.length_b   1.000
_cell.length_c   1.000
_cell.angle_alpha   90.00
_cell.angle_beta   90.00
_cell.angle_gamma   90.00
#
_symmetry.space_group_name_H-M   'P 1'
#
loop_
_entity.id
_entity.type
_entity.pdbx_description
1 polymer ?
#
loop_
_entity_poly.entity_id
_entity_poly.type
_entity_poly.pdbx_seq_one_letter_code
_entity_poly.pdbx_strand_id
1 'polypeptide(L)'
;LIGNSYFELENYSECLEYYWNFLEKNPNDAEVLRNTGISLLEHGQLDKAKNILERAIKLDPNDSLTLAKLGGLGLELDNFKKAIDYYELSLEKSFNKHPIEWRNLGYAYLSYGLSLLISDDVDKITDILSRSKKYYDKAFEEEEKWPRSIDPDFDTWFVYGEINFYLGERDTAKKAFLKAKSIDPNLWEYFEGDWFFGMWKENDKIIQKIISNYNKGKKKKKRFVYYCKLCKKSYEHSESLQRTLDGKYLCPKHEIELEKYNDISLNE
;
A
#
# COMPACT_ATOMS: atom_id res chain seq x y z
N LEU A 1 18.98 -17.15 -24.46
CA LEU A 1 18.89 -18.62 -24.27
C LEU A 1 19.65 -19.08 -23.03
N ILE A 2 20.98 -18.95 -22.92
CA ILE A 2 21.72 -19.36 -21.70
C ILE A 2 21.32 -18.55 -20.46
N GLY A 3 21.24 -17.21 -20.57
CA GLY A 3 20.82 -16.37 -19.45
C GLY A 3 19.44 -16.76 -18.90
N ASN A 4 18.48 -17.10 -19.78
CA ASN A 4 17.15 -17.55 -19.38
C ASN A 4 17.23 -18.89 -18.63
N SER A 5 18.10 -19.81 -19.04
CA SER A 5 18.28 -21.08 -18.31
C SER A 5 18.80 -20.88 -16.89
N TYR A 6 19.70 -19.92 -16.66
CA TYR A 6 20.15 -19.57 -15.30
C TYR A 6 19.06 -18.87 -14.48
N PHE A 7 18.20 -18.07 -15.13
CA PHE A 7 17.03 -17.48 -14.49
C PHE A 7 16.06 -18.55 -13.97
N GLU A 8 15.75 -19.56 -14.79
CA GLU A 8 14.89 -20.71 -14.38
C GLU A 8 15.51 -21.55 -13.26
N LEU A 9 16.84 -21.49 -13.09
CA LEU A 9 17.56 -22.16 -12.00
C LEU A 9 17.74 -21.25 -10.76
N GLU A 10 17.08 -20.10 -10.73
CA GLU A 10 17.18 -19.06 -9.68
C GLU A 10 18.62 -18.56 -9.45
N ASN A 11 19.51 -18.83 -10.40
CA ASN A 11 20.90 -18.41 -10.33
C ASN A 11 21.05 -17.04 -10.99
N TYR A 12 20.57 -16.03 -10.26
CA TYR A 12 20.44 -14.67 -10.78
C TYR A 12 21.80 -13.99 -11.02
N SER A 13 22.86 -14.32 -10.28
CA SER A 13 24.20 -13.74 -10.49
C SER A 13 24.75 -14.11 -11.86
N GLU A 14 24.76 -15.39 -12.19
CA GLU A 14 25.25 -15.91 -13.47
C GLU A 14 24.33 -15.47 -14.61
N CYS A 15 23.01 -15.47 -14.37
CA CYS A 15 22.04 -14.92 -15.31
C CYS A 15 22.38 -13.47 -15.72
N LEU A 16 22.65 -12.61 -14.74
CA LEU A 16 23.01 -11.22 -14.95
C LEU A 16 24.34 -11.07 -15.71
N GLU A 17 25.34 -11.91 -15.43
CA GLU A 17 26.61 -11.90 -16.17
C GLU A 17 26.38 -12.15 -17.67
N TYR A 18 25.57 -13.15 -18.02
CA TYR A 18 25.26 -13.44 -19.43
C TYR A 18 24.48 -12.30 -20.09
N TYR A 19 23.51 -11.71 -19.39
CA TYR A 19 22.76 -10.59 -19.95
C TYR A 19 23.62 -9.34 -20.12
N TRP A 20 24.51 -9.02 -19.19
CA TRP A 20 25.42 -7.89 -19.35
C TRP A 20 26.39 -8.09 -20.52
N ASN A 21 27.00 -9.27 -20.65
CA ASN A 21 27.87 -9.60 -21.78
C ASN A 21 27.15 -9.48 -23.14
N PHE A 22 25.85 -9.78 -23.19
CA PHE A 22 25.05 -9.58 -24.39
C PHE A 22 24.78 -8.10 -24.66
N LEU A 23 24.41 -7.34 -23.63
CA LEU A 23 24.09 -5.92 -23.71
C LEU A 23 25.32 -5.05 -24.02
N GLU A 24 26.54 -5.49 -23.73
CA GLU A 24 27.76 -4.82 -24.19
C GLU A 24 27.81 -4.71 -25.72
N LYS A 25 27.31 -5.73 -26.42
CA LYS A 25 27.28 -5.77 -27.89
C LYS A 25 25.97 -5.21 -28.45
N ASN A 26 24.88 -5.28 -27.68
CA ASN A 26 23.53 -4.89 -28.07
C ASN A 26 22.88 -3.99 -27.01
N PRO A 27 23.36 -2.76 -26.80
CA PRO A 27 23.00 -1.94 -25.63
C PRO A 27 21.54 -1.46 -25.59
N ASN A 28 20.82 -1.60 -26.71
CA ASN A 28 19.44 -1.14 -26.89
C ASN A 28 18.48 -2.29 -27.22
N ASP A 29 18.84 -3.53 -26.86
CA ASP A 29 17.91 -4.65 -26.95
C ASP A 29 16.88 -4.55 -25.79
N ALA A 30 15.67 -4.11 -26.11
CA ALA A 30 14.61 -3.88 -25.13
C ALA A 30 14.22 -5.16 -24.38
N GLU A 31 14.22 -6.30 -25.07
CA GLU A 31 13.83 -7.60 -24.52
C GLU A 31 14.84 -8.07 -23.48
N VAL A 32 16.13 -8.00 -23.81
CA VAL A 32 17.20 -8.39 -22.88
C VAL A 32 17.30 -7.40 -21.73
N LEU A 33 17.11 -6.10 -21.97
CA LEU A 33 17.02 -5.11 -20.89
C LEU A 33 15.87 -5.44 -19.94
N ARG A 34 14.67 -5.78 -20.43
CA ARG A 34 13.56 -6.23 -19.58
C ARG A 34 13.97 -7.44 -18.74
N ASN A 35 14.49 -8.50 -19.37
CA ASN A 35 14.85 -9.73 -18.66
C ASN A 35 15.95 -9.49 -17.61
N THR A 36 16.87 -8.57 -17.89
CA THR A 36 17.89 -8.12 -16.93
C THR A 36 17.25 -7.37 -15.76
N GLY A 37 16.32 -6.48 -16.04
CA GLY A 37 15.55 -5.76 -15.02
C GLY A 37 14.76 -6.71 -14.12
N ILE A 38 14.11 -7.73 -14.68
CA ILE A 38 13.40 -8.78 -13.93
C ILE A 38 14.39 -9.55 -13.05
N SER A 39 15.52 -9.98 -13.60
CA SER A 39 16.55 -10.71 -12.83
C SER A 39 17.11 -9.89 -11.67
N LEU A 40 17.24 -8.57 -11.84
CA LEU A 40 17.62 -7.67 -10.76
C LEU A 40 16.55 -7.57 -9.67
N LEU A 41 15.25 -7.61 -10.02
CA LEU A 41 14.15 -7.64 -9.04
C LEU A 41 14.22 -8.91 -8.21
N GLU A 42 14.32 -10.08 -8.85
CA GLU A 42 14.39 -11.37 -8.15
C GLU A 42 15.66 -11.49 -7.28
N HIS A 43 16.74 -10.80 -7.66
CA HIS A 43 17.96 -10.69 -6.86
C HIS A 43 17.91 -9.58 -5.79
N GLY A 44 16.77 -8.88 -5.62
CA GLY A 44 16.58 -7.82 -4.61
C GLY A 44 17.27 -6.49 -4.91
N GLN A 45 17.81 -6.29 -6.11
CA GLN A 45 18.49 -5.05 -6.52
C GLN A 45 17.51 -4.02 -7.12
N LEU A 46 16.56 -3.57 -6.31
CA LEU A 46 15.41 -2.75 -6.73
C LEU A 46 15.80 -1.47 -7.50
N ASP A 47 16.78 -0.71 -7.01
CA ASP A 47 17.21 0.54 -7.66
C ASP A 47 17.82 0.31 -9.05
N LYS A 48 18.59 -0.78 -9.20
CA LYS A 48 19.17 -1.13 -10.51
C LYS A 48 18.08 -1.63 -11.44
N ALA A 49 17.19 -2.49 -10.95
CA ALA A 49 16.05 -2.99 -11.71
C ALA A 49 15.22 -1.84 -12.29
N LYS A 50 14.92 -0.83 -11.46
CA LYS A 50 14.21 0.39 -11.88
C LYS A 50 14.84 1.04 -13.11
N ASN A 51 16.13 1.36 -13.01
CA ASN A 51 16.84 2.06 -14.08
C ASN A 51 16.86 1.25 -15.38
N ILE A 52 16.97 -0.07 -15.28
CA ILE A 52 17.04 -0.96 -16.43
C ILE A 52 15.67 -1.17 -17.07
N LEU A 53 14.61 -1.37 -16.27
CA LEU A 53 13.24 -1.45 -16.77
C LEU A 53 12.76 -0.12 -17.37
N GLU A 54 13.13 1.02 -16.78
CA GLU A 54 12.86 2.36 -17.35
C GLU A 54 13.58 2.59 -18.68
N ARG A 55 14.74 1.95 -18.91
CA ARG A 55 15.40 1.95 -20.21
C ARG A 55 14.68 1.03 -21.21
N ALA A 56 14.30 -0.17 -20.79
CA ALA A 56 13.56 -1.11 -21.62
C ALA A 56 12.26 -0.49 -22.14
N ILE A 57 11.46 0.13 -21.27
CA ILE A 57 10.18 0.74 -21.67
C ILE A 57 10.34 1.98 -22.56
N LYS A 58 11.48 2.68 -22.50
CA LYS A 58 11.76 3.79 -23.44
C LYS A 58 12.02 3.28 -24.86
N LEU A 59 12.56 2.06 -24.98
CA LEU A 59 12.88 1.44 -26.26
C LEU A 59 11.65 0.73 -26.85
N ASP A 60 10.85 0.09 -26.01
CA ASP A 60 9.56 -0.48 -26.39
C ASP A 60 8.44 -0.04 -25.43
N PRO A 61 7.75 1.07 -25.73
CA PRO A 61 6.67 1.60 -24.88
C PRO A 61 5.41 0.73 -24.81
N ASN A 62 5.28 -0.30 -25.65
CA ASN A 62 4.09 -1.16 -25.70
C ASN A 62 4.30 -2.51 -24.99
N ASP A 63 5.48 -2.74 -24.41
CA ASP A 63 5.79 -3.95 -23.68
C ASP A 63 5.04 -4.00 -22.34
N SER A 64 3.86 -4.64 -22.36
CA SER A 64 3.00 -4.80 -21.20
C SER A 64 3.70 -5.52 -20.04
N LEU A 65 4.61 -6.46 -20.32
CA LEU A 65 5.33 -7.17 -19.27
C LEU A 65 6.29 -6.25 -18.51
N THR A 66 7.03 -5.40 -19.24
CA THR A 66 7.89 -4.38 -18.62
C THR A 66 7.07 -3.40 -17.78
N LEU A 67 5.91 -2.96 -18.29
CA LEU A 67 4.99 -2.08 -17.57
C LEU A 67 4.49 -2.73 -16.27
N ALA A 68 4.06 -4.00 -16.32
CA ALA A 68 3.63 -4.72 -15.13
C ALA A 68 4.75 -4.84 -14.07
N LYS A 69 5.99 -5.07 -14.50
CA LYS A 69 7.14 -5.16 -13.58
C LYS A 69 7.49 -3.81 -12.96
N LEU A 70 7.38 -2.70 -13.70
CA LEU A 70 7.47 -1.34 -13.14
C LEU A 70 6.33 -1.03 -12.17
N GLY A 71 5.12 -1.55 -12.44
CA GLY A 71 3.99 -1.50 -11.53
C GLY A 71 4.29 -2.16 -10.19
N GLY A 72 4.80 -3.40 -10.23
CA GLY A 72 5.17 -4.17 -9.03
C GLY A 72 6.28 -3.51 -8.23
N LEU A 73 7.33 -3.03 -8.91
CA LEU A 73 8.38 -2.24 -8.27
C LEU A 73 7.83 -0.96 -7.62
N GLY A 74 6.80 -0.35 -8.21
CA GLY A 74 6.09 0.78 -7.61
C GLY A 74 5.44 0.42 -6.28
N LEU A 75 4.91 -0.79 -6.13
CA LEU A 75 4.34 -1.28 -4.87
C LEU A 75 5.43 -1.51 -3.81
N GLU A 76 6.53 -2.18 -4.18
CA GLU A 76 7.67 -2.43 -3.29
C GLU A 76 8.31 -1.13 -2.76
N LEU A 77 8.18 -0.04 -3.51
CA LEU A 77 8.70 1.29 -3.15
C LEU A 77 7.63 2.22 -2.57
N ASP A 78 6.47 1.69 -2.15
CA ASP A 78 5.31 2.44 -1.62
C ASP A 78 4.81 3.57 -2.53
N ASN A 79 5.11 3.51 -3.83
CA ASN A 79 4.69 4.48 -4.83
C ASN A 79 3.40 4.03 -5.51
N PHE A 80 2.35 3.87 -4.72
CA PHE A 80 1.10 3.23 -5.15
C PHE A 80 0.44 3.91 -6.36
N LYS A 81 0.53 5.23 -6.48
CA LYS A 81 -0.02 5.95 -7.65
C LYS A 81 0.70 5.57 -8.94
N LYS A 82 2.03 5.57 -8.94
CA LYS A 82 2.80 5.14 -10.12
C LYS A 82 2.58 3.65 -10.41
N ALA A 83 2.44 2.83 -9.36
CA ALA A 83 2.10 1.42 -9.54
C ALA A 83 0.79 1.25 -10.31
N ILE A 84 -0.26 1.97 -9.90
CA ILE A 84 -1.55 2.02 -10.59
C ILE A 84 -1.37 2.49 -12.04
N ASP A 85 -0.69 3.63 -12.27
CA ASP A 85 -0.49 4.17 -13.62
C ASP A 85 0.19 3.15 -14.56
N TYR A 86 1.23 2.45 -14.08
CA TYR A 86 1.94 1.44 -14.86
C TYR A 86 1.09 0.18 -15.10
N TYR A 87 0.32 -0.28 -14.10
CA TYR A 87 -0.56 -1.42 -14.28
C TYR A 87 -1.74 -1.12 -15.20
N GLU A 88 -2.31 0.08 -15.15
CA GLU A 88 -3.35 0.52 -16.10
C GLU A 88 -2.81 0.54 -17.53
N LEU A 89 -1.61 1.10 -17.72
CA LEU A 89 -0.97 1.12 -19.04
C LEU A 89 -0.61 -0.30 -19.50
N SER A 90 -0.09 -1.15 -18.61
CA SER A 90 0.18 -2.57 -18.90
C SER A 90 -1.06 -3.29 -19.39
N LEU A 91 -2.18 -3.10 -18.70
CA LEU A 91 -3.45 -3.71 -19.05
C LEU A 91 -3.98 -3.18 -20.39
N GLU A 92 -3.81 -1.88 -20.67
CA GLU A 92 -4.15 -1.27 -21.97
C GLU A 92 -3.35 -1.90 -23.12
N LYS A 93 -2.03 -2.07 -22.94
CA LYS A 93 -1.13 -2.61 -23.96
C LYS A 93 -1.18 -4.13 -24.11
N SER A 94 -1.70 -4.85 -23.11
CA SER A 94 -1.79 -6.31 -23.18
C SER A 94 -2.79 -6.76 -24.25
N PHE A 95 -2.30 -7.57 -25.20
CA PHE A 95 -3.09 -8.19 -26.27
C PHE A 95 -4.09 -9.22 -25.71
N ASN A 96 -3.69 -9.96 -24.67
CA ASN A 96 -4.54 -10.92 -23.98
C ASN A 96 -4.46 -10.66 -22.48
N LYS A 97 -5.56 -10.19 -21.89
CA LYS A 97 -5.61 -9.81 -20.48
C LYS A 97 -5.86 -11.05 -19.65
N HIS A 98 -4.80 -11.63 -19.08
CA HIS A 98 -4.97 -12.74 -18.16
C HIS A 98 -5.49 -12.24 -16.80
N PRO A 99 -6.00 -13.15 -15.96
CA PRO A 99 -6.50 -12.77 -14.63
C PRO A 99 -5.48 -12.08 -13.74
N ILE A 100 -4.19 -12.42 -13.89
CA ILE A 100 -3.12 -11.87 -13.05
C ILE A 100 -2.94 -10.36 -13.28
N GLU A 101 -3.14 -9.85 -14.49
CA GLU A 101 -3.04 -8.41 -14.79
C GLU A 101 -4.13 -7.62 -14.08
N TRP A 102 -5.34 -8.17 -14.01
CA TRP A 102 -6.45 -7.58 -13.26
C TRP A 102 -6.18 -7.63 -11.75
N ARG A 103 -5.68 -8.76 -11.23
CA ARG A 103 -5.29 -8.90 -9.81
C ARG A 103 -4.20 -7.92 -9.42
N ASN A 104 -3.16 -7.77 -10.24
CA ASN A 104 -2.06 -6.82 -10.00
C ASN A 104 -2.58 -5.38 -9.86
N LEU A 105 -3.45 -4.94 -10.76
CA LEU A 105 -4.07 -3.61 -10.66
C LEU A 105 -4.97 -3.50 -9.43
N GLY A 106 -5.80 -4.52 -9.16
CA GLY A 106 -6.64 -4.59 -7.98
C GLY A 106 -5.84 -4.47 -6.68
N TYR A 107 -4.72 -5.20 -6.57
CA TYR A 107 -3.82 -5.18 -5.43
C TYR A 107 -3.14 -3.82 -5.26
N ALA A 108 -2.77 -3.16 -6.36
CA ALA A 108 -2.24 -1.80 -6.31
C ALA A 108 -3.26 -0.78 -5.77
N TYR A 109 -4.54 -0.90 -6.19
CA TYR A 109 -5.62 -0.10 -5.63
C TYR A 109 -5.88 -0.41 -4.14
N LEU A 110 -5.84 -1.69 -3.73
CA LEU A 110 -5.95 -2.05 -2.31
C LEU A 110 -4.82 -1.38 -1.51
N SER A 111 -3.57 -1.58 -1.92
CA SER A 111 -2.39 -1.04 -1.25
C SER A 111 -2.47 0.49 -1.11
N TYR A 112 -2.89 1.17 -2.17
CA TYR A 112 -3.15 2.61 -2.12
C TYR A 112 -4.26 2.97 -1.11
N GLY A 113 -5.38 2.24 -1.12
CA GLY A 113 -6.48 2.46 -0.18
C GLY A 113 -6.06 2.25 1.28
N LEU A 114 -5.29 1.19 1.55
CA LEU A 114 -4.77 0.87 2.88
C LEU A 114 -3.78 1.94 3.37
N SER A 115 -2.92 2.45 2.48
CA SER A 115 -2.00 3.56 2.80
C SER A 115 -2.73 4.84 3.27
N LEU A 116 -4.00 4.98 2.87
CA LEU A 116 -4.85 6.11 3.20
C LEU A 116 -5.78 5.86 4.39
N LEU A 117 -5.78 4.68 5.02
CA LEU A 117 -6.66 4.39 6.17
C LEU A 117 -6.45 5.34 7.35
N ILE A 118 -5.27 5.97 7.42
CA ILE A 118 -4.93 6.96 8.44
C ILE A 118 -5.48 8.37 8.15
N SER A 119 -6.05 8.57 6.96
CA SER A 119 -6.62 9.84 6.50
C SER A 119 -8.10 9.97 6.87
N ASP A 120 -8.59 11.20 6.97
CA ASP A 120 -10.00 11.51 7.25
C ASP A 120 -10.93 11.38 6.00
N ASP A 121 -10.41 10.95 4.85
CA ASP A 121 -11.12 10.94 3.56
C ASP A 121 -11.76 9.58 3.24
N VAL A 122 -12.84 9.28 3.97
CA VAL A 122 -13.57 8.00 3.90
C VAL A 122 -14.10 7.72 2.49
N ASP A 123 -14.63 8.73 1.83
CA ASP A 123 -15.26 8.58 0.51
C ASP A 123 -14.21 8.21 -0.53
N LYS A 124 -13.04 8.85 -0.48
CA LYS A 124 -11.92 8.50 -1.35
C LYS A 124 -11.40 7.09 -1.11
N ILE A 125 -11.23 6.67 0.14
CA ILE A 125 -10.78 5.30 0.46
C ILE A 125 -11.81 4.30 -0.08
N THR A 126 -13.10 4.56 0.13
CA THR A 126 -14.18 3.68 -0.33
C THR A 126 -14.22 3.59 -1.86
N ASP A 127 -14.04 4.70 -2.58
CA ASP A 127 -13.94 4.73 -4.05
C ASP A 127 -12.74 3.91 -4.54
N ILE A 128 -11.57 4.08 -3.92
CA ILE A 128 -10.34 3.34 -4.24
C ILE A 128 -10.53 1.82 -4.01
N LEU A 129 -11.08 1.42 -2.87
CA LEU A 129 -11.33 0.01 -2.54
C LEU A 129 -12.41 -0.59 -3.45
N SER A 130 -13.41 0.20 -3.84
CA SER A 130 -14.44 -0.23 -4.81
C SER A 130 -13.84 -0.51 -6.18
N ARG A 131 -12.84 0.28 -6.61
CA ARG A 131 -12.06 0.00 -7.82
C ARG A 131 -11.23 -1.27 -7.67
N SER A 132 -10.57 -1.45 -6.53
CA SER A 132 -9.85 -2.70 -6.22
C SER A 132 -10.75 -3.92 -6.36
N LYS A 133 -11.95 -3.89 -5.74
CA LYS A 133 -12.96 -4.95 -5.84
C LYS A 133 -13.36 -5.23 -7.29
N LYS A 134 -13.66 -4.18 -8.05
CA LYS A 134 -14.04 -4.29 -9.47
C LYS A 134 -13.00 -5.06 -10.28
N TYR A 135 -11.71 -4.84 -10.03
CA TYR A 135 -10.65 -5.54 -10.76
C TYR A 135 -10.50 -7.00 -10.33
N TYR A 136 -10.71 -7.33 -9.05
CA TYR A 136 -10.77 -8.73 -8.61
C TYR A 136 -12.00 -9.45 -9.17
N ASP A 137 -13.18 -8.80 -9.19
CA ASP A 137 -14.38 -9.36 -9.82
C ASP A 137 -14.09 -9.67 -11.30
N LYS A 138 -13.39 -8.77 -12.01
CA LYS A 138 -12.93 -9.01 -13.39
C LYS A 138 -11.93 -10.15 -13.51
N ALA A 139 -10.99 -10.28 -12.56
CA ALA A 139 -10.05 -11.40 -12.56
C ALA A 139 -10.78 -12.74 -12.49
N PHE A 140 -11.73 -12.90 -11.57
CA PHE A 140 -12.54 -14.12 -11.44
C PHE A 140 -13.38 -14.40 -12.70
N GLU A 141 -14.01 -13.37 -13.27
CA GLU A 141 -14.75 -13.50 -14.54
C GLU A 141 -13.86 -14.02 -15.68
N GLU A 142 -12.61 -13.55 -15.76
CA GLU A 142 -11.67 -14.06 -16.76
C GLU A 142 -11.21 -15.49 -16.43
N GLU A 143 -10.93 -15.82 -15.16
CA GLU A 143 -10.50 -17.17 -14.73
C GLU A 143 -11.50 -18.25 -15.11
N GLU A 144 -12.79 -17.97 -14.98
CA GLU A 144 -13.87 -18.90 -15.37
C GLU A 144 -13.85 -19.25 -16.87
N LYS A 145 -13.32 -18.37 -17.72
CA LYS A 145 -13.23 -18.61 -19.18
C LYS A 145 -12.10 -19.55 -19.56
N TRP A 146 -11.17 -19.84 -18.65
CA TRP A 146 -10.03 -20.70 -18.90
C TRP A 146 -10.29 -22.09 -18.28
N PRO A 147 -10.75 -23.10 -19.04
CA PRO A 147 -11.16 -24.42 -18.51
C PRO A 147 -10.02 -25.27 -17.91
N ARG A 148 -8.79 -24.73 -17.87
CA ARG A 148 -7.62 -25.28 -17.17
C ARG A 148 -6.90 -24.19 -16.35
N SER A 149 -7.59 -23.11 -15.98
CA SER A 149 -7.00 -22.12 -15.09
C SER A 149 -6.58 -22.81 -13.80
N ILE A 150 -5.42 -22.38 -13.30
CA ILE A 150 -5.01 -22.70 -11.94
C ILE A 150 -6.06 -22.03 -11.05
N ASP A 151 -6.71 -22.81 -10.18
CA ASP A 151 -7.62 -22.28 -9.18
C ASP A 151 -6.93 -21.11 -8.46
N PRO A 152 -7.65 -20.02 -8.15
CA PRO A 152 -7.00 -18.85 -7.58
C PRO A 152 -6.33 -19.20 -6.26
N ASP A 153 -5.09 -18.76 -6.12
CA ASP A 153 -4.23 -19.06 -4.98
C ASP A 153 -4.74 -18.44 -3.66
N PHE A 154 -4.04 -18.76 -2.57
CA PHE A 154 -4.33 -18.22 -1.25
C PHE A 154 -4.41 -16.68 -1.28
N ASP A 155 -3.39 -16.03 -1.85
CA ASP A 155 -3.27 -14.56 -1.85
C ASP A 155 -4.45 -13.91 -2.56
N THR A 156 -4.94 -14.52 -3.63
CA THR A 156 -6.10 -14.01 -4.37
C THR A 156 -7.35 -13.97 -3.51
N TRP A 157 -7.66 -15.09 -2.85
CA TRP A 157 -8.84 -15.17 -1.99
C TRP A 157 -8.67 -14.36 -0.70
N PHE A 158 -7.45 -14.29 -0.16
CA PHE A 158 -7.15 -13.49 1.02
C PHE A 158 -7.35 -12.01 0.73
N VAL A 159 -6.71 -11.49 -0.33
CA VAL A 159 -6.83 -10.09 -0.75
C VAL A 159 -8.28 -9.74 -1.10
N TYR A 160 -8.99 -10.61 -1.81
CA TYR A 160 -10.41 -10.38 -2.09
C TYR A 160 -11.24 -10.33 -0.80
N GLY A 161 -10.92 -11.18 0.18
CA GLY A 161 -11.48 -11.13 1.52
C GLY A 161 -11.23 -9.80 2.22
N GLU A 162 -9.99 -9.29 2.18
CA GLU A 162 -9.62 -8.00 2.76
C GLU A 162 -10.38 -6.83 2.14
N ILE A 163 -10.43 -6.75 0.81
CA ILE A 163 -11.15 -5.71 0.09
C ILE A 163 -12.62 -5.66 0.56
N ASN A 164 -13.28 -6.82 0.57
CA ASN A 164 -14.68 -6.93 0.99
C ASN A 164 -14.85 -6.68 2.49
N PHE A 165 -13.85 -7.03 3.31
CA PHE A 165 -13.83 -6.71 4.73
C PHE A 165 -13.78 -5.20 4.99
N TYR A 166 -13.01 -4.45 4.19
CA TYR A 166 -12.92 -2.98 4.29
C TYR A 166 -14.08 -2.24 3.59
N LEU A 167 -14.78 -2.88 2.64
CA LEU A 167 -15.99 -2.33 2.01
C LEU A 167 -17.29 -2.65 2.76
N GLY A 168 -17.30 -3.72 3.55
CA GLY A 168 -18.36 -4.04 4.50
C GLY A 168 -19.26 -5.17 4.03
N GLU A 169 -18.84 -5.82 2.95
CA GLU A 169 -19.50 -6.97 2.35
C GLU A 169 -19.15 -8.23 3.13
N ARG A 170 -19.69 -8.34 4.35
CA ARG A 170 -19.34 -9.39 5.32
C ARG A 170 -19.47 -10.80 4.78
N ASP A 171 -20.55 -11.10 4.08
CA ASP A 171 -20.78 -12.44 3.56
C ASP A 171 -19.78 -12.80 2.46
N THR A 172 -19.47 -11.85 1.57
CA THR A 172 -18.46 -12.00 0.53
C THR A 172 -17.07 -12.19 1.14
N ALA A 173 -16.70 -11.32 2.07
CA ALA A 173 -15.42 -11.39 2.79
C ALA A 173 -15.26 -12.73 3.52
N LYS A 174 -16.30 -13.19 4.21
CA LYS A 174 -16.28 -14.46 4.96
C LYS A 174 -16.07 -15.64 4.04
N LYS A 175 -16.78 -15.70 2.91
CA LYS A 175 -16.61 -16.76 1.91
C LYS A 175 -15.19 -16.76 1.36
N ALA A 176 -14.66 -15.59 1.02
CA ALA A 176 -13.31 -15.44 0.48
C ALA A 176 -12.24 -15.89 1.48
N PHE A 177 -12.30 -15.44 2.74
CA PHE A 177 -11.36 -15.87 3.78
C PHE A 177 -11.44 -17.37 4.08
N LEU A 178 -12.65 -17.96 4.11
CA LEU A 178 -12.79 -19.40 4.28
C LEU A 178 -12.19 -20.18 3.11
N LYS A 179 -12.27 -19.64 1.89
CA LYS A 179 -11.64 -20.21 0.71
C LYS A 179 -10.11 -20.11 0.80
N ALA A 180 -9.56 -18.95 1.16
CA ALA A 180 -8.13 -18.78 1.42
C ALA A 180 -7.63 -19.77 2.48
N LYS A 181 -8.29 -19.83 3.65
CA LYS A 181 -7.98 -20.78 4.73
C LYS A 181 -8.03 -22.25 4.28
N SER A 182 -8.93 -22.60 3.35
CA SER A 182 -9.02 -23.96 2.82
C SER A 182 -7.89 -24.32 1.85
N ILE A 183 -7.28 -23.33 1.21
CA ILE A 183 -6.16 -23.51 0.26
C ILE A 183 -4.86 -23.72 1.04
N ASP A 184 -4.55 -22.82 1.97
CA ASP A 184 -3.36 -22.92 2.81
C ASP A 184 -3.67 -22.50 4.25
N PRO A 185 -3.98 -23.48 5.13
CA PRO A 185 -4.22 -23.22 6.55
C PRO A 185 -2.99 -22.68 7.31
N ASN A 186 -1.78 -23.04 6.88
CA ASN A 186 -0.56 -22.58 7.56
C ASN A 186 -0.29 -21.11 7.22
N LEU A 187 -0.47 -20.75 5.96
CA LEU A 187 -0.35 -19.36 5.52
C LEU A 187 -1.46 -18.49 6.13
N TRP A 188 -2.67 -19.04 6.28
CA TRP A 188 -3.75 -18.40 7.05
C TRP A 188 -3.35 -18.07 8.50
N GLU A 189 -2.72 -19.02 9.19
CA GLU A 189 -2.22 -18.81 10.55
C GLU A 189 -1.10 -17.77 10.60
N TYR A 190 -0.18 -17.82 9.63
CA TYR A 190 0.92 -16.84 9.51
C TYR A 190 0.41 -15.40 9.35
N PHE A 191 -0.61 -15.19 8.52
CA PHE A 191 -1.24 -13.88 8.34
C PHE A 191 -2.24 -13.50 9.45
N GLU A 192 -2.29 -14.27 10.54
CA GLU A 192 -3.22 -14.06 11.67
C GLU A 192 -4.69 -13.95 11.22
N GLY A 193 -5.10 -14.70 10.20
CA GLY A 193 -6.39 -14.48 9.54
C GLY A 193 -7.62 -14.56 10.47
N ASP A 194 -7.52 -15.31 11.58
CA ASP A 194 -8.59 -15.40 12.58
C ASP A 194 -8.91 -14.03 13.23
N TRP A 195 -7.97 -13.06 13.18
CA TRP A 195 -8.18 -11.66 13.55
C TRP A 195 -9.40 -11.05 12.87
N PHE A 196 -9.57 -11.28 11.55
CA PHE A 196 -10.70 -10.74 10.77
C PHE A 196 -12.05 -11.24 11.29
N PHE A 197 -12.14 -12.52 11.67
CA PHE A 197 -13.36 -13.10 12.23
C PHE A 197 -13.64 -12.60 13.65
N GLY A 198 -12.61 -12.35 14.45
CA GLY A 198 -12.73 -11.74 15.78
C GLY A 198 -13.36 -10.35 15.71
N MET A 199 -12.92 -9.54 14.74
CA MET A 199 -13.44 -8.18 14.54
C MET A 199 -14.96 -8.16 14.32
N TRP A 200 -15.50 -9.06 13.49
CA TRP A 200 -16.95 -9.15 13.22
C TRP A 200 -17.81 -9.45 14.44
N LYS A 201 -17.27 -10.18 15.43
CA LYS A 201 -18.01 -10.51 16.67
C LYS A 201 -18.15 -9.29 17.60
N GLU A 202 -17.22 -8.35 17.54
CA GLU A 202 -17.17 -7.22 18.48
C GLU A 202 -17.81 -5.93 17.94
N ASN A 203 -17.89 -5.75 16.62
CA ASN A 203 -18.34 -4.49 16.03
C ASN A 203 -19.22 -4.67 14.79
N ASP A 204 -20.54 -4.55 14.93
CA ASP A 204 -21.45 -4.59 13.76
C ASP A 204 -21.31 -3.42 12.76
N LYS A 205 -20.47 -2.42 13.07
CA LYS A 205 -20.23 -1.21 12.26
C LYS A 205 -18.76 -1.02 11.84
N ILE A 206 -17.98 -2.12 11.76
CA ILE A 206 -16.50 -2.12 11.64
C ILE A 206 -15.91 -1.08 10.72
N ILE A 207 -16.41 -0.86 9.50
CA ILE A 207 -15.75 0.12 8.61
C ILE A 207 -16.04 1.54 8.99
N GLN A 208 -17.31 1.86 9.30
CA GLN A 208 -17.70 3.15 9.84
C GLN A 208 -16.94 3.47 11.14
N LYS A 209 -16.61 2.44 11.94
CA LYS A 209 -15.86 2.57 13.19
C LYS A 209 -14.34 2.49 13.06
N ILE A 210 -13.75 1.71 12.15
CA ILE A 210 -12.29 1.63 11.93
C ILE A 210 -11.83 2.98 11.42
N ILE A 211 -12.50 3.51 10.40
CA ILE A 211 -12.19 4.81 9.82
C ILE A 211 -12.50 5.92 10.85
N SER A 212 -13.60 5.85 11.59
CA SER A 212 -13.94 6.85 12.63
C SER A 212 -13.11 6.75 13.93
N ASN A 213 -12.66 5.57 14.37
CA ASN A 213 -11.93 5.38 15.63
C ASN A 213 -10.43 5.63 15.46
N TYR A 214 -9.86 5.42 14.27
CA TYR A 214 -8.53 5.93 13.94
C TYR A 214 -8.48 7.46 14.20
N ASN A 215 -9.57 8.16 13.88
CA ASN A 215 -9.74 9.61 14.10
C ASN A 215 -10.02 9.98 15.57
N LYS A 216 -10.59 9.09 16.40
CA LYS A 216 -10.85 9.38 17.83
C LYS A 216 -9.60 9.36 18.70
N GLY A 217 -8.54 8.66 18.29
CA GLY A 217 -7.22 8.74 18.93
C GLY A 217 -6.57 10.13 18.82
N LYS A 218 -7.07 10.98 17.90
CA LYS A 218 -6.64 12.37 17.72
C LYS A 218 -7.83 13.33 17.58
N LYS A 219 -8.80 13.28 18.52
CA LYS A 219 -9.34 14.59 18.96
C LYS A 219 -8.12 15.36 19.46
N LYS A 220 -7.62 16.33 18.67
CA LYS A 220 -6.59 17.28 19.10
C LYS A 220 -6.97 17.67 20.53
N LYS A 221 -6.24 17.19 21.55
CA LYS A 221 -6.30 17.81 22.87
C LYS A 221 -6.00 19.28 22.54
N LYS A 222 -6.94 20.19 22.76
CA LYS A 222 -6.69 21.62 22.61
C LYS A 222 -5.43 21.90 23.43
N ARG A 223 -4.27 22.02 22.78
CA ARG A 223 -3.05 22.45 23.44
C ARG A 223 -3.26 23.94 23.66
N PHE A 224 -3.24 24.31 24.93
CA PHE A 224 -3.26 25.70 25.33
C PHE A 224 -1.83 26.05 25.73
N VAL A 225 -1.36 27.18 25.23
CA VAL A 225 -0.07 27.74 25.61
C VAL A 225 -0.34 28.92 26.53
N TYR A 226 0.39 28.99 27.64
CA TYR A 226 0.26 30.04 28.65
C TYR A 226 1.42 31.01 28.50
N TYR A 227 1.14 32.29 28.27
CA TYR A 227 2.17 33.29 28.00
C TYR A 227 2.30 34.29 29.14
N CYS A 228 3.54 34.63 29.45
CA CYS A 228 3.92 35.60 30.47
C CYS A 228 4.45 36.86 29.79
N LYS A 229 3.72 37.97 29.93
CA LYS A 229 4.09 39.26 29.32
C LYS A 229 5.43 39.82 29.81
N LEU A 230 5.79 39.57 31.07
CA LEU A 230 7.03 40.09 31.66
C LEU A 230 8.27 39.32 31.20
N CYS A 231 8.18 37.99 31.14
CA CYS A 231 9.28 37.13 30.70
C CYS A 231 9.30 36.92 29.18
N LYS A 232 8.25 37.33 28.47
CA LYS A 232 8.03 37.07 27.04
C LYS A 232 8.24 35.61 26.66
N LYS A 233 7.80 34.69 27.53
CA LYS A 233 7.98 33.25 27.37
C LYS A 233 6.63 32.53 27.46
N SER A 234 6.50 31.50 26.63
CA SER A 234 5.39 30.56 26.57
C SER A 234 5.66 29.33 27.45
N TYR A 235 4.61 28.83 28.10
CA TYR A 235 4.63 27.66 28.97
C TYR A 235 3.54 26.68 28.56
N GLU A 236 3.85 25.38 28.65
CA GLU A 236 2.88 24.32 28.35
C GLU A 236 2.18 23.81 29.63
N HIS A 237 0.99 23.23 29.45
CA HIS A 237 0.21 22.67 30.57
C HIS A 237 0.95 21.57 31.35
N SER A 238 1.93 20.91 30.73
CA SER A 238 2.75 19.83 31.31
C SER A 238 3.83 20.33 32.29
N GLU A 239 4.13 21.63 32.34
CA GLU A 239 5.26 22.18 33.11
C GLU A 239 5.01 22.36 34.63
N SER A 240 4.01 21.69 35.21
CA SER A 240 3.72 21.71 36.67
C SER A 240 3.58 23.12 37.27
N LEU A 241 2.94 24.03 36.54
CA LEU A 241 2.72 25.42 36.94
C LEU A 241 1.83 25.53 38.17
N GLN A 242 2.20 26.42 39.10
CA GLN A 242 1.37 26.76 40.27
C GLN A 242 0.05 27.41 39.84
N ARG A 243 -0.99 27.26 40.68
CA ARG A 243 -2.35 27.72 40.37
C ARG A 243 -2.91 28.59 41.49
N THR A 244 -3.68 29.60 41.10
CA THR A 244 -4.52 30.39 42.01
C THR A 244 -5.75 29.58 42.43
N LEU A 245 -6.47 30.06 43.46
CA LEU A 245 -7.69 29.41 43.96
C LEU A 245 -8.82 29.36 42.92
N ASP A 246 -8.88 30.33 42.00
CA ASP A 246 -9.80 30.35 40.85
C ASP A 246 -9.29 29.52 39.65
N GLY A 247 -8.15 28.84 39.80
CA GLY A 247 -7.67 27.81 38.87
C GLY A 247 -6.85 28.33 37.68
N LYS A 248 -6.40 29.59 37.70
CA LYS A 248 -5.48 30.15 36.69
C LYS A 248 -4.04 29.77 36.99
N TYR A 249 -3.19 29.78 35.96
CA TYR A 249 -1.77 29.42 36.11
C TYR A 249 -0.90 30.64 36.35
N LEU A 250 0.12 30.48 37.20
CA LEU A 250 1.10 31.51 37.52
C LEU A 250 2.43 31.27 36.82
N CYS A 251 3.10 32.36 36.43
CA CYS A 251 4.47 32.31 35.95
C CYS A 251 5.41 31.86 37.08
N PRO A 252 6.24 30.82 36.92
CA PRO A 252 7.12 30.34 38.00
C PRO A 252 8.16 31.35 38.46
N LYS A 253 8.48 32.33 37.59
CA LYS A 253 9.51 33.34 37.85
C LYS A 253 8.97 34.61 38.50
N HIS A 254 7.73 34.97 38.19
CA HIS A 254 7.15 36.27 38.54
C HIS A 254 5.88 36.17 39.38
N GLU A 255 5.34 34.95 39.56
CA GLU A 255 4.13 34.66 40.34
C GLU A 255 2.88 35.45 39.90
N ILE A 256 2.86 35.92 38.64
CA ILE A 256 1.71 36.59 38.02
C ILE A 256 0.91 35.64 37.15
N GLU A 257 -0.38 35.93 36.96
CA GLU A 257 -1.27 35.15 36.10
C GLU A 257 -0.78 35.12 34.64
N LEU A 258 -0.78 33.93 34.06
CA LEU A 258 -0.46 33.69 32.66
C LEU A 258 -1.69 33.85 31.77
N GLU A 259 -1.48 34.45 30.60
CA GLU A 259 -2.53 34.59 29.60
C GLU A 259 -2.64 33.31 28.77
N LYS A 260 -3.86 32.81 28.60
CA LYS A 260 -4.14 31.53 27.95
C LYS A 260 -4.46 31.72 26.47
N TYR A 261 -3.70 31.09 25.59
CA TYR A 261 -3.89 31.14 24.14
C TYR A 261 -4.18 29.75 23.56
N ASN A 262 -4.92 29.73 22.45
CA ASN A 262 -5.06 28.55 21.62
C ASN A 262 -3.85 28.44 20.69
N ASP A 263 -3.24 27.26 20.59
CA ASP A 263 -2.01 26.97 19.83
C ASP A 263 -2.20 27.04 18.28
N ILE A 264 -3.17 27.82 17.80
CA ILE A 264 -3.50 28.00 16.38
C ILE A 264 -3.01 29.38 15.86
N SER A 265 -2.47 30.26 16.72
CA SER A 265 -2.07 31.62 16.33
C SER A 265 -0.77 32.07 16.97
N LEU A 266 0.35 31.42 16.63
CA LEU A 266 1.70 31.95 16.81
C LEU A 266 2.53 31.64 15.56
N ASN A 267 2.04 32.11 14.42
CA ASN A 267 2.82 32.37 13.21
C ASN A 267 2.23 33.64 12.59
N GLU A 268 2.57 34.78 13.19
CA GLU A 268 2.71 36.13 12.61
C GLU A 268 3.28 37.06 13.69
#